data_AF-A0A2E1JDM9-F1
#
_entry.id   AF-A0A2E1JDM9-F1
#
_cell.length_a   1.000
_cell.length_b   1.000
_cell.length_c   1.000
_cell.angle_alpha   90.00
_cell.angle_beta   90.00
_cell.angle_gamma   90.00
#
_symmetry.space_group_name_H-M   'P 1'
#
loop_
_entity.id
_entity.type
_entity.pdbx_description
1 polymer ?
#
loop_
_entity_poly.entity_id
_entity_poly.type
_entity_poly.pdbx_seq_one_letter_code
_entity_poly.pdbx_strand_id
1 'polypeptide(L)'
;MERNCPRCRLHFERIEGHWIGAVGINTIFSFLLLVTGLTIFFYATYPDIPTGRWVFWFAACFGAVPILFYPNSKTLWTAIDILMRPIEERDFETGESDDFVNIQEVQPSEVGENL
;
A
#
# COMPACT_ATOMS: atom_id res chain seq x y z
N MET A 1 -11.75 -5.54 8.04
CA MET A 1 -10.65 -5.89 7.13
C MET A 1 -10.20 -7.27 7.58
N GLU A 2 -10.45 -8.30 6.78
CA GLU A 2 -9.92 -9.63 7.06
C GLU A 2 -8.39 -9.54 6.94
N ARG A 3 -7.65 -9.95 7.97
CA ARG A 3 -6.17 -9.90 7.96
C ARG A 3 -5.56 -10.82 6.90
N ASN A 4 -6.35 -11.81 6.47
CA ASN A 4 -5.92 -12.87 5.58
C ASN A 4 -6.85 -12.94 4.36
N CYS A 5 -6.29 -13.31 3.23
CA CYS A 5 -7.05 -13.60 2.02
C CYS A 5 -7.94 -14.85 2.21
N PRO A 6 -9.28 -14.78 2.07
CA PRO A 6 -10.15 -15.94 2.30
C PRO A 6 -9.97 -17.06 1.26
N ARG A 7 -9.38 -16.74 0.10
CA ARG A 7 -9.14 -17.66 -1.02
C ARG A 7 -7.74 -18.29 -0.99
N CYS A 8 -6.78 -17.58 -0.41
CA CYS A 8 -5.35 -17.87 -0.58
C CYS A 8 -4.54 -17.90 0.73
N ARG A 9 -5.16 -17.56 1.87
CA ARG A 9 -4.56 -17.50 3.22
C ARG A 9 -3.25 -16.70 3.32
N LEU A 10 -3.01 -15.81 2.37
CA LEU A 10 -1.89 -14.89 2.40
C LEU A 10 -2.12 -13.81 3.46
N HIS A 11 -1.13 -13.58 4.31
CA HIS A 11 -1.13 -12.50 5.28
C HIS A 11 -0.83 -11.17 4.58
N PHE A 12 -1.76 -10.21 4.61
CA PHE A 12 -1.64 -8.96 3.84
C PHE A 12 -0.59 -7.98 4.39
N GLU A 13 -0.16 -8.16 5.65
CA GLU A 13 0.81 -7.30 6.34
C GLU A 13 2.10 -8.09 6.59
N ARG A 14 2.81 -8.42 5.50
CA ARG A 14 4.03 -9.26 5.51
C ARG A 14 5.28 -8.52 5.98
N ILE A 15 5.31 -7.19 5.82
CA ILE A 15 6.44 -6.30 6.16
C ILE A 15 5.89 -5.00 6.74
N GLU A 16 6.50 -4.53 7.82
CA GLU A 16 6.23 -3.20 8.37
C GLU A 16 6.56 -2.11 7.34
N GLY A 17 5.53 -1.35 6.97
CA GLY A 17 5.60 -0.38 5.87
C GLY A 17 4.88 -0.80 4.58
N HIS A 18 4.29 -2.00 4.46
CA HIS A 18 3.50 -2.36 3.27
C HIS A 18 2.32 -1.38 3.01
N TRP A 19 1.80 -0.76 4.06
CA TRP A 19 0.85 0.36 3.99
C TRP A 19 1.37 1.55 3.16
N ILE A 20 2.67 1.89 3.25
CA ILE A 20 3.22 3.09 2.60
C ILE A 20 3.18 2.97 1.08
N GLY A 21 3.37 1.76 0.56
CA GLY A 21 3.29 1.49 -0.88
C GLY A 21 1.85 1.62 -1.40
N ALA A 22 0.86 1.12 -0.65
CA ALA A 22 -0.54 1.31 -0.99
C ALA A 22 -0.94 2.81 -1.00
N VAL A 23 -0.43 3.60 -0.05
CA VAL A 23 -0.61 5.06 -0.04
C VAL A 23 0.10 5.72 -1.23
N GLY A 24 1.29 5.26 -1.58
CA GLY A 24 2.05 5.75 -2.73
C GLY A 24 1.31 5.54 -4.05
N ILE A 25 0.80 4.32 -4.29
CA ILE A 25 -0.01 3.99 -5.47
C ILE A 25 -1.28 4.84 -5.53
N ASN A 26 -1.98 5.01 -4.41
CA ASN A 26 -3.16 5.85 -4.35
C ASN A 26 -2.84 7.32 -4.69
N THR A 27 -1.72 7.82 -4.18
CA THR A 27 -1.24 9.18 -4.45
C THR A 27 -0.93 9.39 -5.92
N ILE A 28 -0.16 8.48 -6.54
CA ILE A 28 0.19 8.56 -7.96
C ILE A 28 -1.08 8.55 -8.82
N PHE A 29 -1.99 7.61 -8.56
CA PHE A 29 -3.24 7.50 -9.30
C PHE A 29 -4.11 8.74 -9.16
N SER A 30 -4.27 9.23 -7.93
CA SER A 30 -5.08 10.43 -7.65
C SER A 30 -4.49 11.68 -8.28
N PHE A 31 -3.16 11.80 -8.28
CA PHE A 31 -2.47 12.91 -8.90
C PHE A 31 -2.62 12.90 -10.43
N LEU A 32 -2.44 11.74 -11.07
CA LEU A 32 -2.68 11.57 -12.50
C LEU A 32 -4.13 11.91 -12.86
N LEU A 33 -5.08 11.37 -12.12
CA LEU A 33 -6.49 11.62 -12.33
C LEU A 33 -6.82 13.11 -12.20
N LEU A 34 -6.31 13.80 -11.19
CA LEU A 34 -6.48 15.24 -10.99
C LEU A 34 -5.89 16.06 -12.14
N VAL A 35 -4.65 15.79 -12.55
CA VAL A 35 -3.98 16.52 -13.63
C VAL A 35 -4.70 16.32 -14.96
N THR A 36 -5.06 15.08 -15.30
CA THR A 36 -5.83 14.77 -16.51
C THR A 36 -7.22 15.41 -16.48
N GLY A 37 -7.92 15.33 -15.34
CA GLY A 37 -9.23 15.94 -15.16
C GLY A 37 -9.22 17.45 -15.32
N LEU A 38 -8.25 18.13 -14.71
CA LEU A 38 -8.07 19.58 -14.87
C LEU A 38 -7.74 19.94 -16.32
N THR A 39 -6.85 19.19 -16.96
CA THR A 39 -6.46 19.44 -18.35
C THR A 39 -7.67 19.37 -19.28
N ILE A 40 -8.49 18.32 -19.14
CA ILE A 40 -9.72 18.15 -19.93
C ILE A 40 -10.72 19.28 -19.62
N PHE A 41 -10.89 19.62 -18.35
CA PHE A 41 -11.81 20.68 -17.93
C PHE A 41 -11.43 22.04 -18.53
N PHE A 42 -10.16 22.45 -18.42
CA PHE A 42 -9.67 23.69 -19.01
C PHE A 42 -9.79 23.69 -20.53
N TYR A 43 -9.49 22.56 -21.19
CA TYR A 43 -9.64 22.44 -22.64
C TYR A 43 -11.10 22.58 -23.09
N ALA A 44 -12.04 21.94 -22.40
CA ALA A 44 -13.46 21.95 -22.75
C ALA A 44 -14.16 23.29 -22.44
N THR A 45 -13.64 24.04 -21.47
CA THR A 45 -14.34 25.22 -20.93
C THR A 45 -13.71 26.54 -21.36
N TYR A 46 -12.66 26.49 -22.18
CA TYR A 46 -12.08 27.68 -22.80
C TYR A 46 -13.04 28.26 -23.87
N PRO A 47 -13.30 29.59 -23.91
CA PRO A 47 -12.68 30.68 -23.14
C PRO A 47 -13.40 31.12 -21.84
N ASP A 48 -14.65 30.71 -21.62
CA ASP A 48 -15.46 31.13 -20.46
C ASP A 48 -15.35 30.12 -19.30
N ILE A 49 -14.35 30.29 -18.44
CA ILE A 49 -14.08 29.38 -17.32
C ILE A 49 -15.03 29.65 -16.14
N PRO A 50 -15.94 28.72 -15.77
CA PRO A 50 -16.86 28.89 -14.67
C PRO A 50 -16.13 28.65 -13.33
N THR A 51 -15.78 29.73 -12.64
CA THR A 51 -14.98 29.72 -11.40
C THR A 51 -15.81 29.71 -10.11
N GLY A 52 -17.15 29.74 -10.20
CA GLY A 52 -18.05 29.77 -9.05
C GLY A 52 -18.21 28.43 -8.33
N ARG A 53 -19.46 27.94 -8.22
CA ARG A 53 -19.79 26.71 -7.47
C ARG A 53 -19.09 25.44 -8.01
N TRP A 54 -18.68 25.45 -9.27
CA TRP A 54 -18.01 24.34 -9.95
C TRP A 54 -16.70 23.91 -9.28
N VAL A 55 -15.95 24.85 -8.69
CA VAL A 55 -14.70 24.54 -7.98
C VAL A 55 -14.95 23.60 -6.80
N PHE A 56 -16.03 23.83 -6.04
CA PHE A 56 -16.37 22.97 -4.90
C PHE A 56 -16.82 21.58 -5.34
N TRP A 57 -17.59 21.48 -6.42
CA TRP A 57 -17.98 20.19 -7.00
C TRP A 57 -16.78 19.41 -7.52
N PHE A 58 -15.86 20.09 -8.21
CA PHE A 58 -14.65 19.49 -8.73
C PHE A 58 -13.76 19.01 -7.58
N ALA A 59 -13.49 19.86 -6.58
CA ALA A 59 -12.72 19.50 -5.41
C ALA A 59 -13.32 18.32 -4.64
N ALA A 60 -14.65 18.30 -4.44
CA ALA A 60 -15.34 17.20 -3.78
C ALA A 60 -15.23 15.90 -4.57
N CYS A 61 -15.43 15.95 -5.89
CA CYS A 61 -15.38 14.77 -6.75
C CYS A 61 -13.96 14.18 -6.76
N PHE A 62 -12.94 15.00 -7.04
CA PHE A 62 -11.55 14.55 -7.12
C PHE A 62 -10.95 14.20 -5.75
N GLY A 63 -11.45 14.80 -4.66
CA GLY A 63 -11.07 14.44 -3.30
C GLY A 63 -11.73 13.15 -2.81
N ALA A 64 -12.93 12.81 -3.28
CA ALA A 64 -13.61 11.57 -2.92
C ALA A 64 -13.01 10.34 -3.61
N VAL A 65 -12.49 10.48 -4.83
CA VAL A 65 -11.86 9.39 -5.59
C VAL A 65 -10.76 8.66 -4.81
N PRO A 66 -9.72 9.31 -4.24
CA PRO A 66 -8.68 8.62 -3.47
C PRO A 66 -9.22 7.82 -2.29
N ILE A 67 -10.29 8.30 -1.66
CA ILE A 67 -10.89 7.66 -0.49
C ILE A 67 -11.59 6.36 -0.94
N LEU A 68 -12.35 6.44 -2.04
CA LEU A 68 -13.05 5.28 -2.61
C LEU A 68 -12.10 4.29 -3.30
N PHE A 69 -10.97 4.78 -3.82
CA PHE A 69 -9.99 3.97 -4.56
C PHE A 69 -8.95 3.29 -3.66
N TYR A 70 -8.86 3.69 -2.38
CA TYR A 70 -7.97 3.09 -1.39
C TYR A 70 -7.96 1.54 -1.34
N PRO A 71 -9.09 0.82 -1.34
CA PRO A 71 -9.07 -0.65 -1.36
C PRO A 71 -8.43 -1.22 -2.62
N ASN A 72 -8.65 -0.59 -3.79
CA ASN A 72 -8.04 -1.01 -5.04
C ASN A 72 -6.52 -0.74 -5.04
N SER A 73 -6.09 0.37 -4.44
CA SER A 73 -4.65 0.66 -4.28
C SER A 73 -3.94 -0.38 -3.41
N LYS A 74 -4.59 -0.89 -2.35
CA LYS A 74 -4.04 -1.99 -1.56
C LYS A 74 -3.87 -3.26 -2.39
N THR A 75 -4.90 -3.65 -3.16
CA THR A 75 -4.82 -4.85 -4.00
C THR A 75 -3.76 -4.72 -5.09
N LEU A 76 -3.66 -3.56 -5.74
CA LEU A 76 -2.67 -3.32 -6.78
C LEU A 76 -1.25 -3.36 -6.20
N TRP A 77 -1.03 -2.72 -5.06
CA TRP A 77 0.26 -2.76 -4.39
C TRP A 77 0.64 -4.18 -3.95
N THR A 78 -0.28 -4.95 -3.36
CA THR A 78 -0.03 -6.36 -3.01
C THR A 78 0.34 -7.20 -4.25
N ALA A 79 -0.34 -6.98 -5.39
CA ALA A 79 0.01 -7.70 -6.62
C ALA A 79 1.40 -7.33 -7.14
N ILE A 80 1.78 -6.06 -7.05
CA ILE A 80 3.12 -5.57 -7.42
C ILE A 80 4.18 -6.15 -6.47
N ASP A 81 3.92 -6.17 -5.16
CA ASP A 81 4.85 -6.72 -4.16
C ASP A 81 5.10 -8.22 -4.42
N ILE A 82 4.06 -9.01 -4.69
CA ILE A 82 4.19 -10.44 -5.05
C ILE A 82 4.99 -10.64 -6.34
N LEU A 83 4.85 -9.73 -7.32
CA LEU A 83 5.60 -9.80 -8.56
C LEU A 83 7.09 -9.51 -8.35
N MET A 84 7.41 -8.55 -7.48
CA MET A 84 8.79 -8.17 -7.16
C MET A 84 9.46 -9.17 -6.22
N ARG A 85 8.71 -9.73 -5.28
CA ARG A 85 9.16 -10.65 -4.25
C ARG A 85 8.23 -11.86 -4.29
N PRO A 86 8.62 -12.93 -5.02
CA PRO A 86 7.79 -14.11 -5.11
C PRO A 86 7.46 -14.63 -3.71
N ILE A 87 6.25 -15.15 -3.57
CA ILE A 87 5.74 -15.75 -2.34
C ILE A 87 6.59 -16.97 -1.97
N GLU A 88 6.96 -17.03 -0.70
CA GLU A 88 7.68 -18.14 -0.10
C GLU A 88 6.76 -18.84 0.92
N GLU A 89 7.07 -20.09 1.26
CA GLU A 89 6.21 -20.92 2.09
C GLU A 89 5.95 -20.31 3.48
N ARG A 90 6.88 -19.49 3.98
CA ARG A 90 6.79 -18.74 5.25
C ARG A 90 5.74 -17.63 5.30
N ASP A 91 5.09 -17.30 4.17
CA ASP A 91 4.12 -16.19 4.08
C ASP A 91 2.67 -16.65 4.17
N PHE A 92 2.47 -17.96 4.04
CA PHE A 92 1.21 -18.60 4.37
C PHE A 92 1.21 -18.84 5.88
N GLU A 93 0.06 -18.67 6.54
CA GLU A 93 -0.07 -18.94 7.96
C GLU A 93 0.37 -20.38 8.31
N THR A 94 1.62 -20.53 8.77
CA THR A 94 1.92 -21.46 9.86
C THR A 94 1.56 -20.70 11.14
N GLY A 95 0.37 -20.95 11.67
CA GLY A 95 0.08 -20.56 13.04
C GLY A 95 1.08 -21.27 13.95
N GLU A 96 1.70 -20.51 14.86
CA GLU A 96 2.64 -20.96 15.90
C GLU A 96 4.10 -21.19 15.42
N SER A 97 5.05 -20.75 16.26
CA SER A 97 6.51 -20.93 16.22
C SER A 97 7.33 -20.18 15.15
N ASP A 98 7.96 -19.06 15.55
CA ASP A 98 9.42 -18.85 15.35
C ASP A 98 10.02 -17.58 16.01
N ASP A 99 9.29 -16.85 16.87
CA ASP A 99 9.91 -15.79 17.71
C ASP A 99 10.71 -16.35 18.93
N PHE A 100 10.85 -17.68 19.04
CA PHE A 100 11.71 -18.33 20.04
C PHE A 100 12.96 -19.01 19.45
N VAL A 101 13.13 -18.99 18.12
CA VAL A 101 14.27 -19.64 17.44
C VAL A 101 14.96 -18.61 16.54
N ASN A 102 15.75 -17.69 17.11
CA ASN A 102 17.09 -17.28 16.62
C ASN A 102 17.68 -15.97 17.23
N ILE A 103 17.45 -15.64 18.51
CA ILE A 103 18.29 -14.66 19.24
C ILE A 103 18.93 -15.33 20.48
N GLN A 104 19.15 -16.65 20.47
CA GLN A 104 19.84 -17.35 21.57
C GLN A 104 20.97 -18.30 21.13
N GLU A 105 21.36 -18.28 19.84
CA GLU A 105 22.51 -19.02 19.30
C GLU A 105 23.77 -18.13 19.13
N VAL A 106 23.86 -17.01 19.85
CA VAL A 106 25.14 -16.32 20.05
C VAL A 106 25.31 -16.05 21.55
N GLN A 107 25.59 -17.12 22.29
CA GLN A 107 26.27 -17.00 23.58
C GLN A 107 27.78 -16.89 23.32
N PRO A 108 28.41 -15.71 23.45
CA PRO A 108 29.87 -15.64 23.52
C PRO A 108 30.28 -16.00 24.96
N SER A 109 30.13 -17.26 25.37
CA SER A 109 30.58 -17.72 26.69
C SER A 109 31.84 -18.59 26.66
N GLU A 110 32.62 -18.58 25.58
CA GLU A 110 33.92 -19.26 25.51
C GLU A 110 35.07 -18.32 25.08
N VAL A 111 34.96 -17.02 25.39
CA VAL A 111 36.14 -16.14 25.39
C VAL A 111 36.80 -16.27 26.76
N GLY A 112 37.69 -17.26 26.86
CA GLY A 112 38.82 -17.39 27.76
C GLY A 112 38.91 -16.40 28.93
N GLU A 113 38.19 -16.69 30.01
CA GLU A 113 38.66 -16.34 31.34
C GLU A 113 38.76 -17.65 32.14
N ASN A 114 39.99 -17.93 32.58
CA ASN A 114 40.43 -18.93 33.56
C ASN A 114 40.93 -20.29 33.01
N LEU A 115 42.28 -20.35 32.91
CA LEU A 115 43.20 -21.51 32.92
C LEU A 115 43.66 -22.08 31.58
#